data_AF-E0SFW1-F1
#
_entry.id   AF-E0SFW1-F1
#
_cell.length_a   1.000
_cell.length_b   1.000
_cell.length_c   1.000
_cell.angle_alpha   90.00
_cell.angle_beta   90.00
_cell.angle_gamma   90.00
#
_symmetry.space_group_name_H-M   'P 1'
#
loop_
_entity.id
_entity.type
_entity.pdbx_description
1 polymer ?
#
loop_
_entity_poly.entity_id
_entity_poly.type
_entity_poly.pdbx_seq_one_letter_code
_entity_poly.pdbx_strand_id
1 'polypeptide(L)'
;MQYDDISNLQQSTKRLSVTPSAHPLLISGHPFEWLTIPGLDRIACTFIRHQPPLILVSAGALSQSGRLEEAISLPAWETIRIFGAAALSRYIGENSRHSQLVVIDRLSCGSPCALGFAILDWQGWQRHVAASTEQVIRQAALQPDTIACDHLPAGVNAAFSLMHRHQPHG
;
A
#
# COMPACT_ATOMS: atom_id res chain seq x y z
N MET A 1 8.48 28.43 43.22
CA MET A 1 8.42 28.62 41.76
C MET A 1 9.66 27.98 41.17
N GLN A 2 9.48 26.84 40.51
CA GLN A 2 10.56 26.11 39.85
C GLN A 2 9.91 25.41 38.65
N TYR A 3 10.03 26.04 37.49
CA TYR A 3 9.73 25.45 36.19
C TYR A 3 11.06 25.04 35.62
N ASP A 4 11.27 23.75 35.39
CA ASP A 4 12.23 23.20 34.44
C ASP A 4 12.06 21.68 34.44
N ASP A 5 11.33 21.15 33.45
CA ASP A 5 11.76 20.00 32.66
C ASP A 5 10.69 19.66 31.61
N ILE A 6 10.73 20.35 30.46
CA ILE A 6 10.11 19.83 29.23
C ILE A 6 11.27 19.26 28.41
N SER A 7 11.70 18.08 28.84
CA SER A 7 12.62 17.25 28.07
C SER A 7 11.97 16.92 26.74
N ASN A 8 12.58 17.47 25.69
CA ASN A 8 12.28 17.27 24.28
C ASN A 8 11.93 15.82 23.96
N LEU A 9 10.64 15.56 23.70
CA LEU A 9 10.19 14.45 22.87
C LEU A 9 10.71 14.70 21.45
N GLN A 10 11.99 14.37 21.21
CA GLN A 10 12.47 14.07 19.88
C GLN A 10 11.65 12.89 19.37
N GLN A 11 10.57 13.21 18.66
CA GLN A 11 9.90 12.30 17.76
C GLN A 11 10.99 11.63 16.93
N SER A 12 11.19 10.35 17.20
CA SER A 12 12.01 9.46 16.41
C SER A 12 11.35 9.35 15.05
N THR A 13 11.58 10.34 14.19
CA THR A 13 11.35 10.25 12.76
C THR A 13 12.40 9.29 12.26
N LYS A 14 12.12 7.99 12.40
CA LYS A 14 12.86 6.91 11.76
C LYS A 14 12.95 7.30 10.29
N ARG A 15 14.11 7.81 9.85
CA ARG A 15 14.42 7.93 8.43
C ARG A 15 14.39 6.49 7.92
N LEU A 16 13.31 6.14 7.23
CA LEU A 16 13.24 4.91 6.45
C LEU A 16 14.36 4.99 5.41
N SER A 17 15.49 4.34 5.69
CA SER A 17 16.55 4.13 4.71
C SER A 17 16.03 3.11 3.70
N VAL A 18 15.75 3.55 2.47
CA VAL A 18 15.34 2.67 1.39
C VAL A 18 16.56 1.88 0.94
N THR A 19 16.72 0.66 1.46
CA THR A 19 17.75 -0.26 0.97
C THR A 19 17.22 -0.91 -0.32
N PRO A 20 17.96 -0.88 -1.44
CA PRO A 20 17.55 -1.60 -2.65
C PRO A 20 17.35 -3.09 -2.35
N SER A 21 16.25 -3.66 -2.84
CA SER A 21 15.96 -5.08 -2.77
C SER A 21 15.82 -5.61 -4.19
N ALA A 22 16.79 -6.42 -4.64
CA ALA A 22 16.79 -7.03 -5.98
C ALA A 22 15.76 -8.17 -6.11
N HIS A 23 14.73 -8.22 -5.25
CA HIS A 23 13.75 -9.29 -5.28
C HIS A 23 12.94 -9.24 -6.60
N PRO A 24 12.83 -10.35 -7.35
CA PRO A 24 12.26 -10.35 -8.72
C PRO A 24 10.79 -9.92 -8.78
N LEU A 25 10.10 -9.99 -7.63
CA LEU A 25 8.74 -9.49 -7.42
C LEU A 25 8.62 -7.97 -7.60
N LEU A 26 9.65 -7.20 -7.25
CA LEU A 26 9.61 -5.74 -7.22
C LEU A 26 9.96 -5.19 -8.59
N ILE A 27 9.06 -4.42 -9.21
CA ILE A 27 9.30 -3.85 -10.54
C ILE A 27 10.45 -2.84 -10.51
N SER A 28 10.52 -2.02 -9.47
CA SER A 28 11.53 -0.97 -9.34
C SER A 28 12.81 -1.39 -8.63
N GLY A 29 12.88 -2.62 -8.10
CA GLY A 29 13.99 -3.05 -7.25
C GLY A 29 14.03 -2.38 -5.88
N HIS A 30 12.96 -1.68 -5.47
CA HIS A 30 12.80 -1.07 -4.16
C HIS A 30 11.55 -1.61 -3.45
N PRO A 31 11.61 -1.85 -2.12
CA PRO A 31 10.44 -2.30 -1.36
C PRO A 31 9.27 -1.32 -1.42
N PHE A 32 9.56 -0.02 -1.51
CA PHE A 32 8.58 1.02 -1.80
C PHE A 32 9.23 2.23 -2.46
N GLU A 33 8.40 3.08 -3.05
CA GLU A 33 8.73 4.39 -3.60
C GLU A 33 7.74 5.45 -3.12
N TRP A 34 8.15 6.71 -3.14
CA TRP A 34 7.26 7.84 -2.88
C TRP A 34 6.70 8.40 -4.19
N LEU A 35 5.38 8.42 -4.32
CA LEU A 35 4.65 9.10 -5.38
C LEU A 35 4.15 10.45 -4.88
N THR A 36 4.66 11.53 -5.45
CA THR A 36 4.10 12.87 -5.23
C THR A 36 2.89 13.07 -6.13
N ILE A 37 1.71 13.23 -5.54
CA ILE A 37 0.47 13.45 -6.29
C ILE A 37 -0.07 14.85 -5.99
N PRO A 38 -0.12 15.75 -6.99
CA PRO A 38 -0.66 17.11 -6.81
C PRO A 38 -2.10 17.07 -6.28
N GLY A 39 -2.36 17.84 -5.22
CA GLY A 39 -3.68 17.93 -4.59
C GLY A 39 -4.06 16.77 -3.67
N LEU A 40 -3.19 15.76 -3.51
CA LEU A 40 -3.31 14.72 -2.48
C LEU A 40 -2.14 14.84 -1.49
N ASP A 41 -1.10 14.04 -1.65
CA ASP A 41 0.12 14.05 -0.83
C ASP A 41 1.24 13.24 -1.50
N ARG A 42 2.34 13.02 -0.79
CA ARG A 42 3.34 11.99 -1.07
C ARG A 42 2.87 10.66 -0.51
N ILE A 43 2.59 9.72 -1.41
CA ILE A 43 2.08 8.39 -1.09
C ILE A 43 3.18 7.37 -1.28
N ALA A 44 3.45 6.57 -0.24
CA ALA A 44 4.34 5.43 -0.38
C ALA A 44 3.60 4.30 -1.12
N CYS A 45 4.26 3.71 -2.12
CA CYS A 45 3.72 2.59 -2.89
C CYS A 45 4.77 1.52 -3.16
N THR A 46 4.33 0.26 -3.27
CA THR A 46 5.16 -0.85 -3.75
C THR A 46 4.69 -1.26 -5.15
N PHE A 47 5.61 -1.39 -6.10
CA PHE A 47 5.31 -1.86 -7.45
C PHE A 47 5.63 -3.34 -7.62
N ILE A 48 4.60 -4.13 -7.93
CA ILE A 48 4.69 -5.59 -7.97
C ILE A 48 4.51 -6.10 -9.39
N ARG A 49 5.42 -7.01 -9.79
CA ARG A 49 5.42 -7.71 -11.07
C ARG A 49 4.29 -8.75 -11.08
N HIS A 50 3.27 -8.46 -11.85
CA HIS A 50 2.11 -9.31 -12.12
C HIS A 50 1.51 -8.90 -13.47
N GLN A 51 0.55 -9.67 -13.98
CA GLN A 51 -0.19 -9.33 -15.19
C GLN A 51 -1.70 -9.31 -14.90
N PRO A 52 -2.32 -8.13 -14.74
CA PRO A 52 -1.71 -6.79 -14.84
C PRO A 52 -0.80 -6.41 -13.65
N PRO A 53 0.12 -5.43 -13.80
CA PRO A 53 0.98 -4.96 -12.70
C PRO A 53 0.17 -4.43 -11.52
N LEU A 54 0.67 -4.61 -10.30
CA LEU A 54 -0.01 -4.14 -9.09
C LEU A 54 0.75 -2.97 -8.45
N ILE A 55 -0.01 -1.98 -7.99
CA ILE A 55 0.46 -0.84 -7.21
C ILE A 55 -0.11 -1.00 -5.81
N LEU A 56 0.72 -1.31 -4.82
CA LEU A 56 0.27 -1.49 -3.44
C LEU A 56 0.42 -0.19 -2.67
N VAL A 57 -0.64 0.24 -1.97
CA VAL A 57 -0.65 1.41 -1.09
C VAL A 57 -1.35 1.08 0.23
N SER A 58 -1.08 1.84 1.28
CA SER A 58 -1.81 1.73 2.54
C SER A 58 -3.19 2.37 2.42
N ALA A 59 -4.21 1.81 3.06
CA ALA A 59 -5.50 2.48 3.28
C ALA A 59 -5.32 3.83 4.00
N GLY A 60 -4.35 3.89 4.92
CA GLY A 60 -3.97 5.10 5.65
C GLY A 60 -3.17 6.12 4.83
N ALA A 61 -2.83 5.82 3.56
CA ALA A 61 -2.06 6.73 2.70
C ALA A 61 -2.78 8.07 2.46
N LEU A 62 -4.10 8.09 2.57
CA LEU A 62 -4.91 9.30 2.44
C LEU A 62 -5.37 9.85 3.80
N SER A 63 -5.31 9.06 4.87
CA SER A 63 -5.63 9.51 6.24
C SER A 63 -4.62 10.52 6.79
N GLN A 64 -3.39 10.59 6.24
CA GLN A 64 -2.40 11.61 6.61
C GLN A 64 -2.77 13.02 6.11
N SER A 65 -3.71 13.14 5.16
CA SER A 65 -4.16 14.42 4.59
C SER A 65 -5.19 15.17 5.46
N GLY A 66 -5.46 14.69 6.68
CA GLY A 66 -6.42 15.33 7.61
C GLY A 66 -7.89 15.23 7.17
N ARG A 67 -8.19 14.44 6.13
CA ARG A 67 -9.55 14.09 5.73
C ARG A 67 -9.94 12.81 6.44
N LEU A 68 -11.03 12.88 7.21
CA LEU A 68 -11.63 11.79 7.98
C LEU A 68 -11.60 10.46 7.21
N GLU A 69 -11.33 9.37 7.91
CA GLU A 69 -11.35 7.98 7.42
C GLU A 69 -12.71 7.52 6.84
N GLU A 70 -13.73 8.38 6.90
CA GLU A 70 -15.07 8.12 6.38
C GLU A 70 -15.18 8.61 4.92
N ALA A 71 -15.21 7.63 4.02
CA ALA A 71 -15.45 7.75 2.58
C ALA A 71 -14.38 8.55 1.81
N ILE A 72 -13.14 8.05 1.80
CA ILE A 72 -12.21 8.41 0.71
C ILE A 72 -12.89 8.07 -0.62
N SER A 73 -13.15 9.10 -1.42
CA SER A 73 -13.92 8.96 -2.65
C SER A 73 -13.16 8.14 -3.70
N LEU A 74 -13.91 7.35 -4.50
CA LEU A 74 -13.36 6.59 -5.63
C LEU A 74 -12.43 7.42 -6.54
N PRO A 75 -12.73 8.70 -6.85
CA PRO A 75 -11.81 9.55 -7.62
C PRO A 75 -10.42 9.73 -7.00
N ALA A 76 -10.29 9.78 -5.68
CA ALA A 76 -8.99 9.92 -5.02
C ALA A 76 -8.14 8.65 -5.23
N TRP A 77 -8.73 7.47 -5.02
CA TRP A 77 -8.06 6.20 -5.29
C TRP A 77 -7.71 6.02 -6.77
N GLU A 78 -8.61 6.40 -7.67
CA GLU A 78 -8.35 6.35 -9.11
C GLU A 78 -7.21 7.29 -9.51
N THR A 79 -7.11 8.47 -8.88
CA THR A 79 -5.98 9.38 -9.07
C THR A 79 -4.66 8.71 -8.68
N ILE A 80 -4.63 8.00 -7.54
CA ILE A 80 -3.45 7.23 -7.12
C ILE A 80 -3.09 6.17 -8.15
N ARG A 81 -4.08 5.42 -8.65
CA ARG A 81 -3.87 4.41 -9.69
C ARG A 81 -3.26 5.02 -10.95
N ILE A 82 -3.77 6.15 -11.42
CA ILE A 82 -3.27 6.84 -12.63
C ILE A 82 -1.83 7.32 -12.43
N PHE A 83 -1.52 7.96 -11.31
CA PHE A 83 -0.16 8.43 -11.03
C PHE A 83 0.82 7.27 -10.81
N GLY A 84 0.38 6.20 -10.16
CA GLY A 84 1.15 4.96 -10.02
C GLY A 84 1.40 4.29 -11.36
N ALA A 85 0.41 4.24 -12.26
CA ALA A 85 0.58 3.75 -13.62
C ALA A 85 1.60 4.59 -14.40
N ALA A 86 1.51 5.92 -14.30
CA ALA A 86 2.47 6.82 -14.92
C ALA A 86 3.90 6.63 -14.39
N ALA A 87 4.06 6.35 -13.09
CA ALA A 87 5.34 6.00 -12.51
C ALA A 87 5.85 4.63 -12.98
N LEU A 88 4.98 3.63 -13.07
CA LEU A 88 5.28 2.30 -13.60
C LEU A 88 5.76 2.34 -15.06
N SER A 89 5.24 3.27 -15.87
CA SER A 89 5.63 3.41 -17.29
C SER A 89 7.14 3.58 -17.48
N ARG A 90 7.84 4.13 -16.48
CA ARG A 90 9.30 4.32 -16.49
C ARG A 90 10.06 2.99 -16.50
N TYR A 91 9.43 1.92 -15.98
CA TYR A 91 10.04 0.60 -15.83
C TYR A 91 9.53 -0.41 -16.86
N ILE A 92 8.25 -0.33 -17.24
CA ILE A 92 7.57 -1.35 -18.05
C ILE A 92 6.83 -0.81 -19.29
N GLY A 93 6.96 0.48 -19.59
CA GLY A 93 6.34 1.12 -20.76
C GLY A 93 4.82 1.24 -20.68
N GLU A 94 4.15 1.34 -21.84
CA GLU A 94 2.72 1.65 -21.96
C GLU A 94 1.78 0.61 -21.33
N ASN A 95 2.28 -0.60 -21.07
CA ASN A 95 1.54 -1.68 -20.40
C ASN A 95 1.08 -1.31 -18.97
N SER A 96 1.65 -0.24 -18.40
CA SER A 96 1.25 0.29 -17.09
C SER A 96 -0.19 0.80 -17.03
N ARG A 97 -0.83 1.16 -18.15
CA ARG A 97 -2.23 1.69 -18.16
C ARG A 97 -3.24 0.71 -17.56
N HIS A 98 -2.96 -0.58 -17.70
CA HIS A 98 -3.77 -1.67 -17.17
C HIS A 98 -3.44 -2.03 -15.72
N SER A 99 -2.51 -1.31 -15.07
CA SER A 99 -2.15 -1.59 -13.68
C SER A 99 -3.34 -1.43 -12.74
N GLN A 100 -3.37 -2.30 -11.74
CA GLN A 100 -4.38 -2.30 -10.69
C GLN A 100 -3.80 -1.70 -9.42
N LEU A 101 -4.62 -0.92 -8.72
CA LEU A 101 -4.29 -0.41 -7.39
C LEU A 101 -4.77 -1.43 -6.35
N VAL A 102 -3.89 -1.82 -5.44
CA VAL A 102 -4.19 -2.67 -4.30
C VAL A 102 -4.07 -1.82 -3.05
N VAL A 103 -5.19 -1.61 -2.35
CA VAL A 103 -5.22 -0.91 -1.08
C VAL A 103 -5.11 -1.92 0.04
N ILE A 104 -4.04 -1.85 0.81
CA ILE A 104 -3.74 -2.74 1.94
C ILE A 104 -4.25 -2.12 3.23
N ASP A 105 -4.89 -2.93 4.07
CA ASP A 105 -5.38 -2.49 5.37
C ASP A 105 -5.12 -3.54 6.46
N ARG A 106 -4.96 -3.07 7.70
CA ARG A 106 -4.91 -3.92 8.88
C ARG A 106 -6.34 -4.25 9.32
N LEU A 107 -6.69 -5.54 9.34
CA LEU A 107 -8.00 -5.94 9.83
C LEU A 107 -7.98 -6.06 11.35
N SER A 108 -8.78 -5.22 12.00
CA SER A 108 -9.03 -5.29 13.45
C SER A 108 -10.12 -6.30 13.84
N CYS A 109 -10.76 -6.98 12.87
CA CYS A 109 -11.92 -7.83 13.12
C CYS A 109 -11.55 -9.23 13.61
N GLY A 110 -11.17 -9.35 14.89
CA GLY A 110 -11.21 -10.61 15.66
C GLY A 110 -10.21 -11.71 15.30
N SER A 111 -9.60 -11.69 14.12
CA SER A 111 -8.47 -12.56 13.75
C SER A 111 -7.18 -11.75 13.81
N PRO A 112 -6.28 -12.01 14.77
CA PRO A 112 -5.06 -11.22 14.97
C PRO A 112 -4.03 -11.37 13.84
N CYS A 113 -4.30 -12.21 12.82
CA CYS A 113 -3.35 -12.58 11.77
C CYS A 113 -3.92 -12.36 10.35
N ALA A 114 -4.79 -11.38 10.13
CA ALA A 114 -5.39 -11.12 8.83
C ALA A 114 -4.91 -9.80 8.19
N LEU A 115 -4.46 -9.89 6.94
CA LEU A 115 -4.14 -8.75 6.09
C LEU A 115 -5.32 -8.49 5.14
N GLY A 116 -5.95 -7.33 5.28
CA GLY A 116 -7.03 -6.90 4.42
C GLY A 116 -6.48 -6.28 3.13
N PHE A 117 -7.15 -6.51 2.01
CA PHE A 117 -6.85 -5.78 0.78
C PHE A 117 -8.10 -5.55 -0.07
N ALA A 118 -8.08 -4.53 -0.92
CA ALA A 118 -9.08 -4.29 -1.95
C ALA A 118 -8.38 -3.93 -3.27
N ILE A 119 -8.95 -4.34 -4.41
CA ILE A 119 -8.37 -4.07 -5.72
C ILE A 119 -9.26 -3.08 -6.49
N LEU A 120 -8.66 -2.02 -7.01
CA LEU A 120 -9.26 -1.05 -7.90
C LEU A 120 -8.60 -1.11 -9.28
N ASP A 121 -9.41 -1.19 -10.32
CA ASP A 121 -8.97 -1.00 -11.70
C ASP A 121 -9.88 -0.03 -12.45
N TRP A 122 -9.69 0.08 -13.77
CA TRP A 122 -10.46 0.96 -14.64
C TRP A 122 -11.99 0.70 -14.64
N GLN A 123 -12.45 -0.48 -14.21
CA GLN A 123 -13.86 -0.83 -14.05
C GLN A 123 -14.40 -0.52 -12.64
N GLY A 124 -13.52 -0.14 -11.71
CA GLY A 124 -13.85 0.13 -10.32
C GLY A 124 -13.35 -0.97 -9.37
N TRP A 125 -13.94 -1.00 -8.17
CA TRP A 125 -13.59 -1.97 -7.14
C TRP A 125 -13.94 -3.38 -7.58
N GLN A 126 -12.95 -4.27 -7.51
CA GLN A 126 -13.10 -5.65 -7.93
C GLN A 126 -13.90 -6.43 -6.90
N ARG A 127 -14.80 -7.28 -7.41
CA ARG A 127 -15.57 -8.23 -6.59
C ARG A 127 -14.98 -9.63 -6.58
N HIS A 128 -14.05 -9.92 -7.47
CA HIS A 128 -13.40 -11.22 -7.54
C HIS A 128 -11.92 -11.00 -7.77
N VAL A 129 -11.10 -11.83 -7.17
CA VAL A 129 -9.65 -11.75 -7.26
C VAL A 129 -9.14 -13.10 -7.73
N ALA A 130 -8.27 -13.10 -8.73
CA ALA A 130 -7.62 -14.33 -9.16
C ALA A 130 -6.68 -14.83 -8.07
N ALA A 131 -6.62 -16.15 -7.85
CA ALA A 131 -5.71 -16.76 -6.87
C ALA A 131 -4.24 -16.38 -7.11
N SER A 132 -3.85 -16.14 -8.36
CA SER A 132 -2.51 -15.65 -8.71
C SER A 132 -2.22 -14.28 -8.11
N THR A 133 -3.21 -13.37 -8.12
CA THR A 133 -3.09 -12.03 -7.56
C THR A 133 -2.95 -12.11 -6.04
N GLU A 134 -3.76 -12.94 -5.38
CA GLU A 134 -3.66 -13.17 -3.93
C GLU A 134 -2.29 -13.73 -3.53
N GLN A 135 -1.78 -14.70 -4.29
CA GLN A 135 -0.47 -15.29 -4.05
C GLN A 135 0.66 -14.26 -4.17
N VAL A 136 0.57 -13.36 -5.15
CA VAL A 136 1.54 -12.29 -5.36
C VAL A 136 1.47 -11.24 -4.24
N ILE A 137 0.27 -10.88 -3.76
CA ILE A 137 0.11 -9.99 -2.60
C ILE A 137 0.68 -10.66 -1.34
N ARG A 138 0.47 -11.97 -1.17
CA ARG A 138 1.05 -12.74 -0.06
C ARG A 138 2.58 -12.71 -0.08
N GLN A 139 3.18 -12.90 -1.25
CA GLN A 139 4.64 -12.76 -1.43
C GLN A 139 5.13 -11.36 -1.11
N ALA A 140 4.39 -10.32 -1.53
CA ALA A 140 4.72 -8.94 -1.20
C ALA A 140 4.71 -8.72 0.31
N ALA A 141 3.72 -9.24 1.04
CA ALA A 141 3.65 -9.11 2.49
C ALA A 141 4.81 -9.81 3.22
N LEU A 142 5.40 -10.85 2.63
CA LEU A 142 6.57 -11.53 3.19
C LEU A 142 7.90 -10.86 2.80
N GLN A 143 7.87 -9.92 1.85
CA GLN A 143 9.05 -9.17 1.44
C GLN A 143 9.27 -7.98 2.40
N PRO A 144 10.41 -7.90 3.10
CA PRO A 144 10.70 -6.83 4.05
C PRO A 144 10.56 -5.43 3.45
N ASP A 145 10.11 -4.50 4.29
CA ASP A 145 9.96 -3.07 4.01
C ASP A 145 8.96 -2.72 2.88
N THR A 146 8.18 -3.69 2.39
CA THR A 146 7.06 -3.38 1.50
C THR A 146 5.87 -2.85 2.27
N ILE A 147 4.99 -2.12 1.58
CA ILE A 147 3.74 -1.64 2.18
C ILE A 147 2.92 -2.79 2.78
N ALA A 148 2.85 -3.94 2.11
CA ALA A 148 2.11 -5.09 2.62
C ALA A 148 2.75 -5.68 3.88
N CYS A 149 4.08 -5.77 3.93
CA CYS A 149 4.82 -6.24 5.11
C CYS A 149 4.61 -5.30 6.30
N ASP A 150 4.70 -3.99 6.08
CA ASP A 150 4.46 -2.99 7.13
C ASP A 150 3.06 -3.07 7.72
N HIS A 151 2.10 -3.59 6.96
CA HIS A 151 0.72 -3.76 7.39
C HIS A 151 0.42 -5.16 7.93
N LEU A 152 1.39 -6.08 7.96
CA LEU A 152 1.21 -7.32 8.70
C LEU A 152 1.08 -7.03 10.21
N PRO A 153 0.20 -7.74 10.93
CA PRO A 153 0.16 -7.66 12.38
C PRO A 153 1.51 -8.06 12.98
N ALA A 154 1.93 -7.37 14.05
CA ALA A 154 3.22 -7.63 14.69
C ALA A 154 3.28 -9.06 15.26
N GLY A 155 4.38 -9.77 15.02
CA GLY A 155 4.61 -11.12 15.58
C GLY A 155 4.03 -12.28 14.76
N VAL A 156 3.51 -12.03 13.56
CA VAL A 156 2.99 -13.08 12.67
C VAL A 156 4.16 -13.69 11.89
N ASN A 157 4.47 -14.97 12.14
CA ASN A 157 5.31 -15.79 11.24
C ASN A 157 4.60 -15.97 9.87
N ALA A 158 5.20 -16.69 8.91
CA ALA A 158 4.68 -16.88 7.54
C ALA A 158 3.19 -17.34 7.40
N ALA A 159 2.51 -17.70 8.50
CA ALA A 159 1.10 -18.04 8.57
C ALA A 159 0.22 -16.82 8.90
N PHE A 160 -0.14 -16.05 7.86
CA PHE A 160 -1.21 -15.04 7.92
C PHE A 160 -2.32 -15.36 6.89
N SER A 161 -3.51 -14.85 7.15
CA SER A 161 -4.64 -14.91 6.23
C SER A 161 -4.72 -13.65 5.39
N LEU A 162 -4.96 -13.81 4.09
CA LEU A 162 -5.25 -12.70 3.19
C LEU A 162 -6.76 -12.60 3.03
N MET A 163 -7.34 -11.41 3.20
CA MET A 163 -8.78 -11.21 3.13
C MET A 163 -9.12 -10.09 2.15
N HIS A 164 -9.82 -10.45 1.09
CA HIS A 164 -10.32 -9.48 0.13
C HIS A 164 -11.54 -8.76 0.71
N ARG A 165 -11.47 -7.43 0.83
CA ARG A 165 -12.59 -6.59 1.22
C ARG A 165 -13.37 -6.23 -0.03
N HIS A 166 -14.49 -6.91 -0.22
CA HIS A 166 -15.49 -6.45 -1.18
C HIS A 166 -16.09 -5.14 -0.66
N GLN A 167 -15.54 -4.01 -1.13
CA GLN A 167 -15.95 -2.64 -0.80
C GLN A 167 -15.64 -2.21 0.68
N PRO A 168 -14.88 -1.14 0.94
CA PRO A 168 -15.21 -0.27 2.08
C PRO A 168 -16.49 0.47 1.67
N HIS A 169 -17.53 0.35 2.49
CA HIS A 169 -18.94 0.69 2.20
C HIS A 169 -19.20 1.90 1.28
N GLY A 170 -20.23 1.75 0.44
CA GLY A 170 -20.79 2.86 -0.34
C GLY A 170 -21.46 3.94 0.51
#